data_AF-A0A058Z2L6-F1
#
_entry.id   AF-A0A058Z2L6-F1
#
_cell.length_a   1.000
_cell.length_b   1.000
_cell.length_c   1.000
_cell.angle_alpha   90.00
_cell.angle_beta   90.00
_cell.angle_gamma   90.00
#
_symmetry.space_group_name_H-M   'P 1'
#
loop_
_entity.id
_entity.type
_entity.pdbx_description
1 polymer ?
#
loop_
_entity_poly.entity_id
_entity_poly.type
_entity_poly.pdbx_seq_one_letter_code
_entity_poly.pdbx_strand_id
1 'polypeptide(L)'
;MSAGTLYSSAANPRALKALIAAKYVGKTVDQPAFNFPADLQTDEMKELFPMAKMPVFKTPCGKPLFESNAIAFYLAAQDESVGLLGATAYEKGLVQTFMSFADNEIVGHLATLLYPIFGIRAYDKDAHNAAASGLRRSLNALEKWLTTRTYLASEQVTLADIVLFCTLLPLYKMYLDTITRAPFVNLNRWFNTILNQPNPTVPDMRVDVRPRAENLPPEVGVRQAAGPSRIPGSGSAHSPPPTRAKPHMHARQE
;
A
#
# COMPACT_ATOMS: atom_id res chain seq x y z
N MET A 1 18.09 13.96 15.94
CA MET A 1 18.88 13.67 14.73
C MET A 1 18.04 12.83 13.79
N SER A 2 18.27 12.94 12.48
CA SER A 2 17.57 12.09 11.50
C SER A 2 18.04 10.63 11.59
N ALA A 3 17.11 9.70 11.36
CA ALA A 3 17.41 8.29 11.17
C ALA A 3 17.71 7.94 9.70
N GLY A 4 17.48 8.85 8.75
CA GLY A 4 17.67 8.62 7.30
C GLY A 4 16.55 9.23 6.45
N THR A 5 16.64 9.03 5.13
CA THR A 5 15.78 9.65 4.12
C THR A 5 14.72 8.67 3.61
N LEU A 6 13.44 9.05 3.63
CA LEU A 6 12.31 8.24 3.15
C LEU A 6 11.72 8.81 1.86
N TYR A 7 11.91 8.09 0.75
CA TYR A 7 11.40 8.44 -0.57
C TYR A 7 10.00 7.85 -0.76
N SER A 8 8.99 8.71 -0.85
CA SER A 8 7.59 8.35 -1.12
C SER A 8 6.73 9.55 -1.49
N SER A 9 5.66 9.31 -2.24
CA SER A 9 4.61 10.29 -2.45
C SER A 9 3.95 10.72 -1.13
N ALA A 10 3.51 11.98 -1.07
CA ALA A 10 2.77 12.51 0.07
C ALA A 10 1.55 11.63 0.44
N ALA A 11 1.24 11.56 1.74
CA ALA A 11 0.14 10.77 2.31
C ALA A 11 0.13 9.25 2.01
N ASN A 12 1.22 8.67 1.49
CA ASN A 12 1.32 7.21 1.27
C ASN A 12 1.15 6.44 2.61
N PRO A 13 0.09 5.63 2.80
CA PRO A 13 -0.12 4.89 4.05
C PRO A 13 0.97 3.85 4.34
N ARG A 14 1.71 3.40 3.31
CA ARG A 14 2.87 2.52 3.49
C ARG A 14 4.05 3.27 4.12
N ALA A 15 4.27 4.54 3.75
CA ALA A 15 5.30 5.39 4.35
C ALA A 15 4.96 5.78 5.80
N LEU A 16 3.67 5.99 6.10
CA LEU A 16 3.20 6.36 7.45
C LEU A 16 3.64 5.37 8.55
N LYS A 17 3.71 4.07 8.23
CA LYS A 17 4.23 3.01 9.13
C LYS A 17 5.62 3.37 9.70
N ALA A 18 6.52 3.80 8.82
CA ALA A 18 7.89 4.20 9.15
C ALA A 18 7.93 5.53 9.93
N LEU A 19 7.14 6.51 9.50
CA LEU A 19 7.10 7.84 10.13
C LEU A 19 6.59 7.80 11.56
N ILE A 20 5.58 6.96 11.84
CA ILE A 20 5.09 6.76 13.22
C ILE A 20 6.15 6.02 14.04
N ALA A 21 6.73 4.92 13.54
CA ALA A 21 7.78 4.18 14.25
C ALA A 21 8.97 5.07 14.65
N ALA A 22 9.48 5.91 13.73
CA ALA A 22 10.57 6.84 14.01
C ALA A 22 10.23 7.86 15.12
N LYS A 23 9.00 8.37 15.15
CA LYS A 23 8.56 9.32 16.18
C LYS A 23 8.51 8.71 17.57
N TYR A 24 8.05 7.46 17.69
CA TYR A 24 8.04 6.72 18.96
C TYR A 24 9.46 6.54 19.54
N VAL A 25 10.47 6.29 18.69
CA VAL A 25 11.89 6.20 19.08
C VAL A 25 12.64 7.55 19.08
N GLY A 26 11.92 8.67 19.10
CA GLY A 26 12.49 10.02 19.21
C GLY A 26 13.37 10.47 18.03
N LYS A 27 13.24 9.85 16.85
CA LYS A 27 14.00 10.20 15.65
C LYS A 27 13.15 11.03 14.67
N THR A 28 13.82 11.85 13.86
CA THR A 28 13.22 12.43 12.65
C THR A 28 13.53 11.54 11.44
N VAL A 29 12.75 11.69 10.37
CA VAL A 29 12.98 11.04 9.07
C VAL A 29 12.82 12.10 7.99
N ASP A 30 13.83 12.24 7.15
CA ASP A 30 13.85 13.27 6.11
C ASP A 30 13.00 12.83 4.92
N GLN A 31 12.13 13.71 4.45
CA GLN A 31 11.17 13.43 3.38
C GLN A 31 11.38 14.47 2.26
N PRO A 32 12.18 14.18 1.23
CA PRO A 32 12.31 15.06 0.08
C PRO A 32 10.97 15.14 -0.67
N ALA A 33 10.79 16.21 -1.45
CA ALA A 33 9.69 16.26 -2.41
C ALA A 33 9.81 15.07 -3.39
N PHE A 34 8.68 14.41 -3.69
CA PHE A 34 8.67 13.21 -4.50
C PHE A 34 7.47 13.19 -5.46
N ASN A 35 7.74 13.45 -6.73
CA ASN A 35 6.79 13.51 -7.83
C ASN A 35 6.53 12.10 -8.41
N PHE A 36 5.58 11.38 -7.83
CA PHE A 36 5.15 10.08 -8.35
C PHE A 36 4.28 10.25 -9.62
N PRO A 37 4.52 9.48 -10.71
CA PRO A 37 5.46 8.36 -10.82
C PRO A 37 6.84 8.72 -11.39
N ALA A 38 7.09 9.97 -11.78
CA ALA A 38 8.29 10.39 -12.51
C ALA A 38 9.60 10.09 -11.74
N ASP A 39 9.69 10.53 -10.49
CA ASP A 39 10.93 10.41 -9.69
C ASP A 39 11.28 8.94 -9.43
N LEU A 40 10.27 8.08 -9.33
CA LEU A 40 10.41 6.63 -9.15
C LEU A 40 11.02 5.93 -10.39
N GLN A 41 11.09 6.61 -11.53
CA GLN A 41 11.75 6.13 -12.75
C GLN A 41 13.15 6.69 -12.96
N THR A 42 13.67 7.52 -12.04
CA THR A 42 15.06 8.00 -12.09
C THR A 42 16.06 6.88 -11.83
N ASP A 43 17.28 7.05 -12.30
CA ASP A 43 18.34 6.07 -12.08
C ASP A 43 18.80 6.01 -10.62
N GLU A 44 18.74 7.13 -9.86
CA GLU A 44 18.97 7.09 -8.39
C GLU A 44 17.94 6.16 -7.69
N MET A 45 16.65 6.26 -8.03
CA MET A 45 15.64 5.41 -7.41
C MET A 45 15.77 3.93 -7.84
N LYS A 46 16.24 3.67 -9.07
CA LYS A 46 16.52 2.31 -9.56
C LYS A 46 17.80 1.72 -8.95
N GLU A 47 18.82 2.52 -8.68
CA GLU A 47 20.03 2.11 -7.97
C GLU A 47 19.71 1.76 -6.51
N LEU A 48 18.89 2.59 -5.83
CA LEU A 48 18.41 2.29 -4.47
C LEU A 48 17.46 1.08 -4.44
N PHE A 49 16.60 0.90 -5.44
CA PHE A 49 15.73 -0.28 -5.55
C PHE A 49 15.32 -0.60 -7.00
N PRO A 50 15.92 -1.61 -7.66
CA PRO A 50 15.66 -1.92 -9.08
C PRO A 50 14.22 -2.26 -9.45
N MET A 51 13.35 -2.60 -8.48
CA MET A 51 11.92 -2.82 -8.73
C MET A 51 11.11 -1.52 -8.90
N ALA A 52 11.69 -0.34 -8.71
CA ALA A 52 11.00 0.96 -8.84
C ALA A 52 9.66 1.01 -8.08
N LYS A 53 9.70 0.68 -6.78
CA LYS A 53 8.56 0.69 -5.84
C LYS A 53 8.85 1.62 -4.66
N MET A 54 7.81 2.17 -4.04
CA MET A 54 7.91 3.04 -2.86
C MET A 54 7.04 2.52 -1.69
N PRO A 55 7.41 2.74 -0.42
CA PRO A 55 8.58 3.51 0.05
C PRO A 55 9.93 2.82 -0.15
N VAL A 56 10.96 3.65 -0.35
CA VAL A 56 12.38 3.28 -0.19
C VAL A 56 12.99 4.18 0.89
N PHE A 57 13.86 3.63 1.72
CA PHE A 57 14.53 4.35 2.79
C PHE A 57 16.05 4.25 2.65
N LYS A 58 16.75 5.38 2.73
CA LYS A 58 18.22 5.48 2.65
C LYS A 58 18.75 5.74 4.06
N THR A 59 19.41 4.75 4.62
CA THR A 59 20.02 4.81 5.97
C THR A 59 21.16 5.85 6.01
N PRO A 60 21.62 6.30 7.19
CA PRO A 60 22.66 7.34 7.29
C PRO A 60 24.02 6.91 6.73
N CYS A 61 24.25 5.60 6.58
CA CYS A 61 25.43 5.03 5.90
C CYS A 61 25.19 4.76 4.40
N GLY A 62 24.17 5.38 3.80
CA GLY A 62 23.86 5.34 2.38
C GLY A 62 23.14 4.08 1.88
N LYS A 63 23.05 3.02 2.71
CA LYS A 63 22.45 1.73 2.31
C LYS A 63 20.93 1.83 2.19
N PRO A 64 20.31 1.28 1.13
CA PRO A 64 18.86 1.25 0.98
C PRO A 64 18.19 0.18 1.86
N LEU A 65 16.96 0.45 2.24
CA LEU A 65 15.97 -0.49 2.77
C LEU A 65 14.66 -0.31 2.00
N PHE A 66 14.01 -1.42 1.69
CA PHE A 66 12.74 -1.48 0.99
C PHE A 66 11.76 -2.37 1.76
N GLU A 67 10.51 -2.41 1.29
CA GLU A 67 9.32 -2.90 2.00
C GLU A 67 8.95 -2.14 3.28
N SER A 68 7.70 -1.66 3.31
CA SER A 68 7.22 -0.73 4.34
C SER A 68 7.27 -1.26 5.78
N ASN A 69 7.11 -2.58 5.94
CA ASN A 69 7.20 -3.26 7.23
C ASN A 69 8.65 -3.40 7.72
N ALA A 70 9.60 -3.63 6.81
CA ALA A 70 11.03 -3.71 7.16
C ALA A 70 11.63 -2.34 7.49
N ILE A 71 11.21 -1.28 6.80
CA ILE A 71 11.60 0.10 7.13
C ILE A 71 11.08 0.50 8.51
N ALA A 72 9.80 0.19 8.82
CA ALA A 72 9.22 0.43 10.14
C ALA A 72 9.94 -0.40 11.25
N PHE A 73 10.30 -1.66 10.96
CA PHE A 73 11.10 -2.50 11.86
C PHE A 73 12.49 -1.90 12.14
N TYR A 74 13.23 -1.48 11.11
CA TYR A 74 14.55 -0.85 11.27
C TYR A 74 14.50 0.40 12.16
N LEU A 75 13.43 1.20 12.02
CA LEU A 75 13.24 2.43 12.81
C LEU A 75 12.86 2.11 14.25
N ALA A 76 11.97 1.16 14.50
CA ALA A 76 11.68 0.68 15.86
C ALA A 76 12.92 0.05 16.54
N ALA A 77 13.74 -0.67 15.79
CA ALA A 77 15.00 -1.26 16.27
C ALA A 77 16.12 -0.23 16.57
N GLN A 78 15.89 1.07 16.34
CA GLN A 78 16.83 2.12 16.79
C GLN A 78 16.78 2.34 18.32
N ASP A 79 15.73 1.87 18.98
CA ASP A 79 15.60 1.90 20.45
C ASP A 79 14.61 0.81 20.94
N GLU A 80 15.13 -0.37 21.27
CA GLU A 80 14.29 -1.46 21.83
C GLU A 80 13.70 -1.12 23.22
N SER A 81 14.19 -0.10 23.94
CA SER A 81 13.66 0.27 25.25
C SER A 81 12.26 0.88 25.18
N VAL A 82 11.86 1.41 24.01
CA VAL A 82 10.49 1.87 23.72
C VAL A 82 9.51 0.69 23.58
N GLY A 83 10.00 -0.54 23.41
CA GLY A 83 9.18 -1.75 23.41
C GLY A 83 8.30 -1.96 22.16
N LEU A 84 8.48 -1.17 21.10
CA LEU A 84 7.70 -1.29 19.85
C LEU A 84 7.74 -2.67 19.20
N LEU A 85 8.79 -3.46 19.47
CA LEU A 85 8.95 -4.82 18.93
C LEU A 85 8.33 -5.90 19.83
N GLY A 86 7.82 -5.56 21.02
CA GLY A 86 7.50 -6.52 22.09
C GLY A 86 8.74 -6.88 22.92
N ALA A 87 8.56 -7.23 24.19
CA ALA A 87 9.67 -7.53 25.11
C ALA A 87 10.00 -9.04 25.12
N THR A 88 8.97 -9.89 25.14
CA THR A 88 9.09 -11.35 25.16
C THR A 88 9.15 -11.94 23.74
N ALA A 89 9.62 -13.19 23.62
CA ALA A 89 9.58 -13.94 22.36
C ALA A 89 8.15 -14.14 21.83
N TYR A 90 7.15 -14.24 22.71
CA TYR A 90 5.74 -14.36 22.33
C TYR A 90 5.20 -13.05 21.73
N GLU A 91 5.46 -11.91 22.37
CA GLU A 91 5.06 -10.59 21.86
C GLU A 91 5.79 -10.27 20.54
N LYS A 92 7.09 -10.56 20.44
CA LYS A 92 7.86 -10.46 19.18
C LYS A 92 7.24 -11.32 18.06
N GLY A 93 6.72 -12.50 18.40
CA GLY A 93 5.94 -13.35 17.51
C GLY A 93 4.58 -12.76 17.11
N LEU A 94 3.83 -12.17 18.05
CA LEU A 94 2.56 -11.48 17.75
C LEU A 94 2.78 -10.24 16.87
N VAL A 95 3.86 -9.48 17.08
CA VAL A 95 4.22 -8.34 16.22
C VAL A 95 4.40 -8.78 14.77
N GLN A 96 5.21 -9.83 14.52
CA GLN A 96 5.37 -10.38 13.18
C GLN A 96 4.05 -10.94 12.62
N THR A 97 3.24 -11.62 13.46
CA THR A 97 1.93 -12.17 13.07
C THR A 97 1.01 -11.08 12.52
N PHE A 98 0.85 -9.96 13.21
CA PHE A 98 -0.03 -8.88 12.76
C PHE A 98 0.54 -8.05 11.62
N MET A 99 1.86 -7.93 11.51
CA MET A 99 2.52 -7.34 10.34
C MET A 99 2.26 -8.18 9.07
N SER A 100 2.38 -9.50 9.16
CA SER A 100 2.04 -10.43 8.07
C SER A 100 0.53 -10.48 7.79
N PHE A 101 -0.33 -10.44 8.81
CA PHE A 101 -1.78 -10.41 8.66
C PHE A 101 -2.25 -9.17 7.88
N ALA A 102 -1.65 -8.00 8.14
CA ALA A 102 -1.97 -6.79 7.40
C ALA A 102 -1.69 -6.93 5.89
N ASP A 103 -0.50 -7.44 5.53
CA ASP A 103 -0.10 -7.57 4.13
C ASP A 103 -0.85 -8.72 3.41
N ASN A 104 -1.09 -9.86 4.07
CA ASN A 104 -1.74 -11.03 3.47
C ASN A 104 -3.27 -10.96 3.47
N GLU A 105 -3.89 -10.63 4.61
CA GLU A 105 -5.35 -10.74 4.83
C GLU A 105 -6.11 -9.43 4.61
N ILE A 106 -5.41 -8.31 4.35
CA ILE A 106 -6.04 -6.99 4.17
C ILE A 106 -5.57 -6.27 2.89
N VAL A 107 -4.27 -6.13 2.63
CA VAL A 107 -3.77 -5.30 1.51
C VAL A 107 -4.31 -5.74 0.15
N GLY A 108 -4.45 -7.04 -0.10
CA GLY A 108 -5.04 -7.57 -1.34
C GLY A 108 -6.50 -7.17 -1.53
N HIS A 109 -7.32 -7.24 -0.46
CA HIS A 109 -8.72 -6.80 -0.50
C HIS A 109 -8.84 -5.28 -0.60
N LEU A 110 -8.03 -4.53 0.16
CA LEU A 110 -7.96 -3.07 0.09
C LEU A 110 -7.67 -2.57 -1.32
N ALA A 111 -6.70 -3.19 -2.01
CA ALA A 111 -6.39 -2.84 -3.39
C ALA A 111 -7.58 -3.04 -4.32
N THR A 112 -8.24 -4.21 -4.29
CA THR A 112 -9.41 -4.48 -5.13
C THR A 112 -10.61 -3.58 -4.82
N LEU A 113 -10.81 -3.19 -3.56
CA LEU A 113 -11.93 -2.33 -3.15
C LEU A 113 -11.70 -0.84 -3.44
N LEU A 114 -10.47 -0.34 -3.31
CA LEU A 114 -10.16 1.10 -3.41
C LEU A 114 -9.54 1.52 -4.75
N TYR A 115 -8.82 0.65 -5.46
CA TYR A 115 -8.14 1.04 -6.71
C TYR A 115 -9.11 1.51 -7.82
N PRO A 116 -10.36 0.99 -7.93
CA PRO A 116 -11.36 1.59 -8.82
C PRO A 116 -11.76 3.02 -8.43
N ILE A 117 -11.85 3.33 -7.14
CA ILE A 117 -12.16 4.68 -6.63
C ILE A 117 -11.04 5.68 -6.97
N PHE A 118 -9.82 5.17 -7.16
CA PHE A 118 -8.65 5.95 -7.59
C PHE A 118 -8.42 5.96 -9.12
N GLY A 119 -9.28 5.31 -9.92
CA GLY A 119 -9.07 5.16 -11.37
C GLY A 119 -7.87 4.29 -11.79
N ILE A 120 -7.31 3.51 -10.86
CA ILE A 120 -6.12 2.65 -11.07
C ILE A 120 -6.49 1.33 -11.76
N ARG A 121 -7.76 0.91 -11.67
CA ARG A 121 -8.31 -0.32 -12.29
C ARG A 121 -9.80 -0.09 -12.57
N ALA A 122 -10.34 -0.71 -13.62
CA ALA A 122 -11.79 -0.79 -13.81
C ALA A 122 -12.49 -1.46 -12.61
N TYR A 123 -13.75 -1.10 -12.36
CA TYR A 123 -14.58 -1.78 -11.37
C TYR A 123 -15.00 -3.16 -11.89
N ASP A 124 -14.85 -4.18 -11.04
CA ASP A 124 -15.32 -5.55 -11.25
C ASP A 124 -16.21 -5.93 -10.07
N LYS A 125 -17.47 -6.30 -10.36
CA LYS A 125 -18.49 -6.56 -9.35
C LYS A 125 -18.19 -7.80 -8.52
N ASP A 126 -17.71 -8.87 -9.14
CA ASP A 126 -17.53 -10.16 -8.47
C ASP A 126 -16.21 -10.20 -7.72
N ALA A 127 -15.16 -9.58 -8.26
CA ALA A 127 -13.94 -9.30 -7.51
C ALA A 127 -14.20 -8.35 -6.31
N HIS A 128 -15.07 -7.34 -6.46
CA HIS A 128 -15.47 -6.47 -5.35
C HIS A 128 -16.21 -7.25 -4.26
N ASN A 129 -17.22 -8.06 -4.64
CA ASN A 129 -17.99 -8.89 -3.69
C ASN A 129 -17.09 -9.90 -2.96
N ALA A 130 -16.18 -10.55 -3.68
CA ALA A 130 -15.20 -11.47 -3.10
C ALA A 130 -14.24 -10.76 -2.13
N ALA A 131 -13.74 -9.57 -2.49
CA ALA A 131 -12.86 -8.77 -1.64
C ALA A 131 -13.58 -8.20 -0.41
N ALA A 132 -14.84 -7.79 -0.53
CA ALA A 132 -15.67 -7.33 0.59
C ALA A 132 -15.96 -8.46 1.59
N SER A 133 -16.31 -9.65 1.07
CA SER A 133 -16.47 -10.87 1.87
C SER A 133 -15.17 -11.30 2.55
N GLY A 134 -14.05 -11.24 1.83
CA GLY A 134 -12.70 -11.48 2.34
C GLY A 134 -12.33 -10.56 3.48
N LEU A 135 -12.35 -9.25 3.23
CA LEU A 135 -12.09 -8.22 4.25
C LEU A 135 -12.97 -8.42 5.49
N ARG A 136 -14.27 -8.70 5.32
CA ARG A 136 -15.18 -8.93 6.45
C ARG A 136 -14.76 -10.12 7.33
N ARG A 137 -14.16 -11.18 6.77
CA ARG A 137 -13.57 -12.27 7.58
C ARG A 137 -12.37 -11.78 8.39
N SER A 138 -11.47 -11.02 7.76
CA SER A 138 -10.30 -10.43 8.42
C SER A 138 -10.70 -9.48 9.56
N LEU A 139 -11.71 -8.62 9.34
CA LEU A 139 -12.23 -7.72 10.38
C LEU A 139 -12.93 -8.48 11.52
N ASN A 140 -13.69 -9.54 11.23
CA ASN A 140 -14.28 -10.42 12.26
C ASN A 140 -13.21 -11.09 13.14
N ALA A 141 -12.07 -11.51 12.56
CA ALA A 141 -10.97 -12.12 13.31
C ALA A 141 -10.33 -11.10 14.27
N LEU A 142 -10.09 -9.87 13.81
CA LEU A 142 -9.57 -8.78 14.63
C LEU A 142 -10.54 -8.38 15.76
N GLU A 143 -11.84 -8.26 15.45
CA GLU A 143 -12.90 -7.95 16.42
C GLU A 143 -12.89 -8.95 17.60
N LYS A 144 -12.79 -10.25 17.29
CA LYS A 144 -12.69 -11.32 18.28
C LYS A 144 -11.36 -11.27 19.07
N TRP A 145 -10.25 -10.96 18.42
CA TRP A 145 -8.95 -10.83 19.09
C TRP A 145 -8.92 -9.66 20.10
N LEU A 146 -9.51 -8.53 19.70
CA LEU A 146 -9.56 -7.28 20.46
C LEU A 146 -10.65 -7.25 21.54
N THR A 147 -11.46 -8.30 21.68
CA THR A 147 -12.50 -8.42 22.72
C THR A 147 -11.93 -8.35 24.14
N THR A 148 -10.70 -8.83 24.36
CA THR A 148 -10.05 -8.89 25.69
C THR A 148 -8.69 -8.20 25.74
N ARG A 149 -8.40 -7.28 24.81
CA ARG A 149 -7.07 -6.64 24.66
C ARG A 149 -7.18 -5.18 24.27
N THR A 150 -6.34 -4.33 24.84
CA THR A 150 -6.25 -2.91 24.46
C THR A 150 -5.52 -2.74 23.13
N TYR A 151 -4.38 -3.41 22.97
CA TYR A 151 -3.50 -3.41 21.80
C TYR A 151 -3.35 -4.83 21.23
N LEU A 152 -2.70 -4.99 20.08
CA LEU A 152 -2.66 -6.26 19.37
C LEU A 152 -1.69 -7.30 19.96
N ALA A 153 -0.50 -6.86 20.40
CA ALA A 153 0.62 -7.75 20.70
C ALA A 153 1.13 -7.71 22.16
N SER A 154 0.86 -6.64 22.91
CA SER A 154 1.22 -6.48 24.33
C SER A 154 0.24 -5.51 25.02
N GLU A 155 0.52 -5.08 26.26
CA GLU A 155 -0.26 -4.05 26.97
C GLU A 155 0.13 -2.59 26.58
N GLN A 156 0.94 -2.40 25.55
CA GLN A 156 1.28 -1.10 24.96
C GLN A 156 1.24 -1.11 23.43
N VAL A 157 1.36 0.06 22.80
CA VAL A 157 1.47 0.18 21.34
C VAL A 157 2.73 -0.52 20.83
N THR A 158 2.57 -1.33 19.79
CA THR A 158 3.66 -2.01 19.09
C THR A 158 3.62 -1.75 17.58
N LEU A 159 4.60 -2.28 16.84
CA LEU A 159 4.53 -2.30 15.37
C LEU A 159 3.33 -3.07 14.82
N ALA A 160 2.76 -4.04 15.55
CA ALA A 160 1.49 -4.66 15.15
C ALA A 160 0.41 -3.58 14.96
N ASP A 161 0.27 -2.74 15.98
CA ASP A 161 -0.75 -1.69 16.03
C ASP A 161 -0.51 -0.62 14.97
N ILE A 162 0.73 -0.14 14.86
CA ILE A 162 1.13 0.89 13.88
C ILE A 162 0.92 0.38 12.44
N VAL A 163 1.34 -0.86 12.14
CA VAL A 163 1.23 -1.45 10.79
C VAL A 163 -0.23 -1.73 10.43
N LEU A 164 -1.01 -2.31 11.34
CA LEU A 164 -2.42 -2.61 11.08
C LEU A 164 -3.24 -1.31 10.96
N PHE A 165 -3.01 -0.32 11.82
CA PHE A 165 -3.69 0.98 11.79
C PHE A 165 -3.43 1.70 10.45
N CYS A 166 -2.16 1.82 10.03
CA CYS A 166 -1.81 2.43 8.75
C CYS A 166 -2.45 1.69 7.56
N THR A 167 -2.64 0.38 7.68
CA THR A 167 -3.24 -0.47 6.62
C THR A 167 -4.77 -0.33 6.59
N LEU A 168 -5.43 -0.20 7.74
CA LEU A 168 -6.89 0.01 7.83
C LEU A 168 -7.31 1.47 7.56
N LEU A 169 -6.41 2.45 7.75
CA LEU A 169 -6.72 3.88 7.62
C LEU A 169 -7.38 4.29 6.29
N PRO A 170 -6.98 3.80 5.09
CA PRO A 170 -7.68 4.11 3.84
C PRO A 170 -9.10 3.54 3.81
N LEU A 171 -9.29 2.33 4.33
CA LEU A 171 -10.61 1.68 4.40
C LEU A 171 -11.55 2.46 5.35
N TYR A 172 -11.06 2.87 6.52
CA TYR A 172 -11.82 3.68 7.49
C TYR A 172 -12.24 5.07 6.97
N LYS A 173 -11.59 5.57 5.92
CA LYS A 173 -11.90 6.86 5.26
C LYS A 173 -12.82 6.73 4.04
N MET A 174 -12.76 5.61 3.31
CA MET A 174 -13.31 5.50 1.94
C MET A 174 -14.22 4.30 1.68
N TYR A 175 -14.37 3.37 2.64
CA TYR A 175 -15.14 2.14 2.43
C TYR A 175 -15.93 1.69 3.66
N LEU A 176 -15.29 1.69 4.83
CA LEU A 176 -15.89 1.33 6.11
C LEU A 176 -16.63 2.53 6.69
N ASP A 177 -17.79 2.84 6.10
CA ASP A 177 -18.74 3.82 6.62
C ASP A 177 -19.27 3.43 8.01
N THR A 178 -19.95 4.36 8.68
CA THR A 178 -20.44 4.18 10.07
C THR A 178 -21.38 2.98 10.24
N ILE A 179 -22.19 2.67 9.23
CA ILE A 179 -23.13 1.54 9.24
C ILE A 179 -22.36 0.23 9.03
N THR A 180 -21.52 0.19 8.01
CA THR A 180 -20.73 -0.97 7.59
C THR A 180 -19.76 -1.41 8.69
N ARG A 181 -19.22 -0.48 9.48
CA ARG A 181 -18.32 -0.80 10.60
C ARG A 181 -18.98 -0.92 11.96
N ALA A 182 -20.27 -0.60 12.12
CA ALA A 182 -20.97 -0.68 13.41
C ALA A 182 -20.84 -2.04 14.15
N PRO A 183 -20.80 -3.20 13.47
CA PRO A 183 -20.64 -4.50 14.15
C PRO A 183 -19.26 -4.73 14.79
N PHE A 184 -18.21 -4.01 14.36
CA PHE A 184 -16.83 -4.23 14.85
C PHE A 184 -16.51 -3.29 16.02
N VAL A 185 -17.21 -3.46 17.15
CA VAL A 185 -17.15 -2.56 18.30
C VAL A 185 -15.74 -2.49 18.90
N ASN A 186 -15.09 -3.63 19.11
CA ASN A 186 -13.74 -3.71 19.68
C ASN A 186 -12.66 -3.21 18.71
N LEU A 187 -12.82 -3.47 17.40
CA LEU A 187 -11.94 -2.93 16.37
C LEU A 187 -12.06 -1.40 16.27
N ASN A 188 -13.28 -0.86 16.27
CA ASN A 188 -13.52 0.59 16.27
C ASN A 188 -12.93 1.26 17.51
N ARG A 189 -13.09 0.64 18.69
CA ARG A 189 -12.46 1.07 19.94
C ARG A 189 -10.94 1.13 19.79
N TRP A 190 -10.29 0.03 19.41
CA TRP A 190 -8.83 -0.03 19.18
C TRP A 190 -8.38 1.00 18.13
N PHE A 191 -9.07 1.12 17.00
CA PHE A 191 -8.69 2.06 15.93
C PHE A 191 -8.71 3.50 16.44
N ASN A 192 -9.72 3.86 17.24
CA ASN A 192 -9.78 5.16 17.91
C ASN A 192 -8.71 5.31 19.01
N THR A 193 -8.36 4.25 19.73
CA THR A 193 -7.25 4.25 20.70
C THR A 193 -5.90 4.52 20.01
N ILE A 194 -5.62 3.93 18.84
CA ILE A 194 -4.38 4.20 18.09
C ILE A 194 -4.40 5.60 17.45
N LEU A 195 -5.54 6.03 16.90
CA LEU A 195 -5.70 7.34 16.27
C LEU A 195 -5.42 8.51 17.22
N ASN A 196 -5.78 8.37 18.51
CA ASN A 196 -5.72 9.44 19.52
C ASN A 196 -4.52 9.30 20.48
N GLN A 197 -3.45 8.57 20.10
CA GLN A 197 -2.23 8.51 20.92
C GLN A 197 -1.57 9.90 21.04
N PRO A 198 -1.15 10.31 22.25
CA PRO A 198 -0.85 11.72 22.54
C PRO A 198 0.44 12.24 21.91
N ASN A 199 1.33 11.38 21.40
CA ASN A 199 2.62 11.81 20.87
C ASN A 199 3.09 10.93 19.70
N PRO A 200 3.31 11.49 18.50
CA PRO A 200 2.57 12.60 17.92
C PRO A 200 2.07 12.27 16.50
N THR A 201 0.84 12.73 16.19
CA THR A 201 0.36 12.96 14.83
C THR A 201 0.69 11.90 13.76
N VAL A 202 -0.25 10.96 13.62
CA VAL A 202 -0.91 10.83 12.31
C VAL A 202 -1.10 12.25 11.74
N PRO A 203 -0.51 12.64 10.59
CA PRO A 203 -0.65 14.00 10.04
C PRO A 203 -2.13 14.41 9.97
N ASP A 204 -2.45 15.70 10.09
CA ASP A 204 -3.88 16.12 10.10
C ASP A 204 -4.58 15.58 8.86
N MET A 205 -5.40 14.57 9.11
CA MET A 205 -6.10 13.77 8.14
C MET A 205 -7.57 13.69 8.52
N ARG A 206 -8.10 14.85 8.96
CA ARG A 206 -9.39 15.35 8.48
C ARG A 206 -9.49 15.07 6.97
N VAL A 207 -10.15 13.97 6.65
CA VAL A 207 -10.48 13.56 5.29
C VAL A 207 -11.99 13.53 5.25
N ASP A 208 -12.58 14.38 4.41
CA ASP A 208 -13.99 14.33 4.11
C ASP A 208 -14.34 12.91 3.63
N VAL A 209 -15.32 12.29 4.30
CA VAL A 209 -15.80 10.97 3.96
C VAL A 209 -16.46 11.05 2.59
N ARG A 210 -15.71 10.71 1.53
CA ARG A 210 -16.26 10.67 0.18
C ARG A 210 -17.32 9.57 0.12
N PRO A 211 -18.51 9.84 -0.46
CA PRO A 211 -19.58 8.87 -0.49
C PRO A 211 -19.21 7.61 -1.28
N ARG A 212 -19.88 6.53 -0.92
CA ARG A 212 -19.67 5.16 -1.39
C ARG A 212 -19.76 5.04 -2.92
N ALA A 213 -18.84 4.26 -3.50
CA ALA A 213 -18.67 4.12 -4.96
C ALA A 213 -19.89 3.56 -5.71
N GLU A 214 -20.87 3.00 -5.01
CA GLU A 214 -22.16 2.54 -5.57
C GLU A 214 -22.98 3.66 -6.23
N ASN A 215 -22.68 4.93 -5.94
CA ASN A 215 -23.33 6.11 -6.54
C ASN A 215 -22.49 6.81 -7.63
N LEU A 216 -21.41 6.19 -8.13
CA LEU A 216 -20.70 6.70 -9.30
C LEU A 216 -21.51 6.37 -10.58
N PRO A 217 -21.90 7.36 -11.40
CA PRO A 217 -22.51 7.08 -12.69
C PRO A 217 -21.49 6.40 -13.63
N PRO A 218 -21.94 5.59 -14.60
CA PRO A 218 -21.05 5.00 -15.60
C PRO A 218 -20.28 6.09 -16.36
N GLU A 219 -18.98 5.84 -16.61
CA GLU A 219 -18.03 6.89 -16.97
C GLU A 219 -18.42 7.70 -18.21
N VAL A 220 -18.46 9.03 -18.07
CA VAL A 220 -18.61 9.95 -19.21
C VAL A 220 -17.27 10.08 -19.93
N GLY A 221 -17.04 9.17 -20.88
CA GLY A 221 -16.10 9.32 -21.98
C GLY A 221 -14.62 9.24 -21.59
N VAL A 222 -14.05 8.03 -21.74
CA VAL A 222 -12.59 7.83 -21.81
C VAL A 222 -12.01 8.75 -22.88
N ARG A 223 -11.33 9.82 -22.46
CA ARG A 223 -10.43 10.57 -23.35
C ARG A 223 -9.26 9.66 -23.70
N GLN A 224 -9.32 9.06 -24.88
CA GLN A 224 -8.21 8.28 -25.43
C GLN A 224 -6.93 9.12 -25.39
N ALA A 225 -5.93 8.67 -24.63
CA ALA A 225 -4.58 9.19 -24.77
C ALA A 225 -4.13 8.91 -26.22
N ALA A 226 -3.63 9.93 -26.92
CA ALA A 226 -3.26 9.79 -28.32
C ALA A 226 -2.19 8.71 -28.50
N GLY A 227 -2.38 7.84 -29.49
CA GLY A 227 -1.37 6.84 -29.87
C GLY A 227 -0.05 7.50 -30.29
N PRO A 228 1.08 6.76 -30.24
CA PRO A 228 2.39 7.34 -30.47
C PRO A 228 2.50 8.00 -31.85
N SER A 229 2.97 9.25 -31.87
CA SER A 229 3.16 10.03 -33.08
C SER A 229 4.08 9.32 -34.07
N ARG A 230 3.65 9.24 -35.34
CA ARG A 230 4.49 8.73 -36.43
C ARG A 230 5.67 9.67 -36.68
N ILE A 231 6.86 9.09 -36.82
CA ILE A 231 8.05 9.80 -37.32
C ILE A 231 7.82 10.14 -38.80
N PRO A 232 8.05 11.40 -39.25
CA PRO A 232 7.81 11.79 -40.63
C PRO A 232 8.95 11.38 -41.58
N GLY A 233 8.68 10.33 -42.36
CA GLY A 233 9.05 10.14 -43.77
C GLY A 233 10.44 10.53 -44.32
N SER A 234 11.11 9.52 -44.88
CA SER A 234 11.91 9.66 -46.11
C SER A 234 11.30 8.79 -47.23
N GLY A 235 11.41 9.22 -48.49
CA GLY A 235 10.94 8.47 -49.67
C GLY A 235 12.03 7.61 -50.31
N SER A 236 11.82 6.96 -51.46
CA SER A 236 10.64 6.93 -52.36
C SER A 236 10.74 5.77 -53.38
N ALA A 237 9.60 5.40 -54.01
CA ALA A 237 9.50 4.58 -55.24
C ALA A 237 10.03 3.12 -55.17
N HIS A 238 9.72 2.17 -56.07
CA HIS A 238 8.77 2.07 -57.19
C HIS A 238 8.25 0.61 -57.30
N SER A 239 7.33 0.31 -58.24
CA SER A 239 6.70 -1.03 -58.43
C SER A 239 6.58 -1.37 -59.95
N PRO A 240 6.06 -2.54 -60.44
CA PRO A 240 5.54 -3.73 -59.74
C PRO A 240 6.15 -5.12 -60.20
N PRO A 241 5.47 -6.14 -60.81
CA PRO A 241 5.59 -7.58 -60.45
C PRO A 241 6.10 -8.47 -61.64
N PRO A 242 5.81 -9.81 -61.88
CA PRO A 242 4.97 -10.81 -61.18
C PRO A 242 5.43 -12.32 -61.19
N THR A 243 4.48 -13.21 -60.81
CA THR A 243 4.23 -14.62 -61.25
C THR A 243 4.96 -15.87 -60.68
N ARG A 244 4.13 -16.75 -60.05
CA ARG A 244 4.16 -18.25 -59.97
C ARG A 244 5.36 -18.93 -59.25
N ALA A 245 5.23 -20.11 -58.63
CA ALA A 245 4.12 -21.09 -58.56
C ALA A 245 4.00 -21.82 -57.19
N LYS A 246 3.00 -22.71 -57.07
CA LYS A 246 2.75 -23.73 -56.01
C LYS A 246 2.90 -25.14 -56.64
N PRO A 247 2.84 -26.25 -55.88
CA PRO A 247 3.28 -26.52 -54.49
C PRO A 247 4.18 -27.78 -54.43
N HIS A 248 4.54 -28.27 -53.23
CA HIS A 248 4.68 -29.72 -52.98
C HIS A 248 4.33 -30.07 -51.51
N MET A 249 4.31 -31.37 -51.19
CA MET A 249 3.52 -31.97 -50.10
C MET A 249 4.25 -33.17 -49.50
N HIS A 250 4.25 -33.28 -48.17
CA HIS A 250 4.16 -34.49 -47.30
C HIS A 250 4.45 -34.01 -45.85
N ALA A 251 3.55 -34.17 -44.87
CA ALA A 251 3.11 -35.39 -44.18
C ALA A 251 3.92 -35.69 -42.89
N ARG A 252 3.21 -35.53 -41.75
CA ARG A 252 3.16 -36.41 -40.57
C ARG A 252 4.46 -36.97 -39.97
N GLN A 253 4.62 -36.75 -38.67
CA GLN A 253 4.36 -37.82 -37.69
C GLN A 253 3.71 -37.24 -36.43
N GLU A 254 3.39 -38.11 -35.47
CA GLU A 254 2.39 -37.92 -34.40
C GLU A 254 3.00 -37.49 -33.05
#